data_AF-A0A1H7X6M4-F1
#
_entry.id   AF-A0A1H7X6M4-F1
#
_cell.length_a   1.000
_cell.length_b   1.000
_cell.length_c   1.000
_cell.angle_alpha   90.00
_cell.angle_beta   90.00
_cell.angle_gamma   90.00
#
_symmetry.space_group_name_H-M   'P 1'
#
loop_
_entity.id
_entity.type
_entity.pdbx_description
1 polymer ?
#
loop_
_entity_poly.entity_id
_entity_poly.type
_entity_poly.pdbx_seq_one_letter_code
_entity_poly.pdbx_strand_id
1 'polypeptide(L)'
;MQDRWKEKIMCMIVCPRCGSSLKADDERILSVYDHEPICMKCKSEEEKRPDYAEMSKGMIGQCMIETELMLSDPGGYCYHHFNPYKC
;
A
#
# COMPACT_ATOMS: atom_id res chain seq x y z
N MET A 1 5.96 13.86 -11.35
CA MET A 1 6.14 14.18 -9.92
C MET A 1 6.49 12.86 -9.26
N GLN A 2 7.74 12.69 -8.80
CA GLN A 2 8.17 11.47 -8.13
C GLN A 2 7.46 11.37 -6.75
N ASP A 3 6.28 10.79 -6.78
CA ASP A 3 5.76 9.82 -5.82
C ASP A 3 6.32 9.85 -4.39
N ARG A 4 5.75 10.76 -3.58
CA ARG A 4 5.99 10.87 -2.13
C ARG A 4 5.45 9.70 -1.31
N TRP A 5 4.87 8.67 -1.93
CA TRP A 5 4.31 7.51 -1.20
C TRP A 5 5.39 6.84 -0.34
N LYS A 6 6.64 6.79 -0.83
CA LYS A 6 7.74 6.16 -0.12
C LYS A 6 8.05 6.91 1.18
N GLU A 7 8.05 8.24 1.14
CA GLU A 7 8.21 9.07 2.35
C GLU A 7 7.06 8.85 3.34
N LYS A 8 5.82 8.69 2.83
CA LYS A 8 4.63 8.44 3.66
C LYS A 8 4.68 7.06 4.34
N ILE A 9 5.07 6.00 3.63
CA ILE A 9 5.10 4.65 4.19
C ILE A 9 6.35 4.38 5.04
N MET A 10 7.50 4.96 4.68
CA MET A 10 8.80 4.54 5.24
C MET A 10 8.83 4.55 6.75
N CYS A 11 8.32 5.59 7.41
CA CYS A 11 8.26 5.60 8.87
C CYS A 11 6.97 6.26 9.37
N MET A 12 5.84 5.80 8.83
CA MET A 12 4.52 6.11 9.36
C MET A 12 4.43 5.68 10.83
N ILE A 13 4.31 6.66 11.74
CA ILE A 13 4.17 6.44 13.20
C ILE A 13 2.72 6.33 13.66
N VAL A 14 1.77 6.78 12.84
CA VAL A 14 0.33 6.75 13.12
C VAL A 14 -0.39 6.34 11.84
N CYS A 15 -1.24 5.32 11.91
CA CYS A 15 -2.08 4.91 10.78
C CYS A 15 -3.13 5.99 10.49
N PRO A 16 -3.22 6.53 9.26
CA PRO A 16 -4.17 7.60 8.94
C PRO A 16 -5.63 7.16 9.00
N ARG A 17 -5.92 5.85 8.90
CA ARG A 17 -7.30 5.33 8.90
C ARG A 17 -7.85 5.03 10.28
N CYS A 18 -7.05 4.47 11.19
CA CYS A 18 -7.52 4.08 12.52
C CYS A 18 -6.87 4.87 13.66
N GLY A 19 -5.90 5.74 13.38
CA GLY A 19 -5.18 6.51 14.39
C GLY A 19 -4.26 5.69 15.29
N SER A 20 -4.09 4.38 15.04
CA SER A 20 -3.21 3.52 15.84
C SER A 20 -1.75 3.92 15.68
N SER A 21 -1.02 3.98 16.78
CA SER A 21 0.43 4.18 16.78
C SER A 21 1.17 2.94 16.28
N LEU A 22 2.22 3.15 15.49
CA LEU A 22 3.06 2.13 14.87
C LEU A 22 4.52 2.32 15.27
N LYS A 23 5.17 1.23 15.66
CA LYS A 23 6.61 1.15 15.96
C LYS A 23 7.40 0.92 14.66
N ALA A 24 8.73 0.96 14.75
CA ALA A 24 9.60 0.69 13.59
C ALA A 24 9.30 -0.70 12.99
N ASP A 25 9.37 -1.74 13.83
CA ASP A 25 9.09 -3.15 13.49
C ASP A 25 7.66 -3.44 13.00
N ASP A 26 6.71 -2.53 13.18
CA ASP A 26 5.34 -2.75 12.72
C ASP A 26 5.24 -2.63 11.19
N GLU A 27 4.58 -3.61 10.59
CA GLU A 27 4.38 -3.68 9.15
C GLU A 27 3.34 -2.67 8.65
N ARG A 28 3.61 -2.12 7.46
CA ARG A 28 2.82 -1.10 6.77
C ARG A 28 2.60 -1.53 5.34
N ILE A 29 1.46 -1.22 4.77
CA ILE A 29 1.14 -1.62 3.39
C ILE A 29 0.32 -0.52 2.72
N LEU A 30 0.39 -0.39 1.40
CA LEU A 30 -0.46 0.53 0.66
C LEU A 30 -1.86 -0.07 0.48
N SER A 31 -2.89 0.75 0.69
CA SER A 31 -4.26 0.38 0.41
C SER A 31 -4.46 0.13 -1.08
N VAL A 32 -5.23 -0.90 -1.44
CA VAL A 32 -5.66 -1.14 -2.83
C VAL A 32 -6.82 -0.26 -3.29
N TYR A 33 -7.35 0.58 -2.39
CA TYR A 33 -8.47 1.49 -2.67
C TYR A 33 -8.02 2.93 -2.86
N ASP A 34 -7.18 3.42 -1.93
CA ASP A 34 -6.83 4.83 -1.84
C ASP A 34 -5.31 5.08 -1.97
N HIS A 35 -4.51 4.01 -2.11
CA HIS A 35 -3.04 4.05 -2.21
C HIS A 35 -2.33 4.66 -0.99
N GLU A 36 -3.05 4.97 0.10
CA GLU A 36 -2.43 5.49 1.30
C GLU A 36 -1.80 4.35 2.12
N PRO A 37 -0.71 4.62 2.85
CA PRO A 37 -0.14 3.64 3.76
C PRO A 37 -1.08 3.41 4.93
N ILE A 38 -1.34 2.14 5.22
CA ILE A 38 -2.18 1.68 6.32
C ILE A 38 -1.45 0.63 7.14
N CYS A 39 -1.89 0.43 8.39
CA CYS A 39 -1.40 -0.68 9.20
C CYS A 39 -2.01 -2.01 8.76
N MET A 40 -1.35 -3.12 9.12
CA MET A 40 -1.86 -4.46 8.78
C MET A 40 -3.26 -4.76 9.33
N LYS A 41 -3.66 -4.15 10.46
CA LYS A 41 -5.03 -4.29 10.97
C LYS A 41 -6.07 -3.70 10.02
N CYS A 42 -5.83 -2.48 9.54
CA CYS A 42 -6.69 -1.84 8.55
C CYS A 42 -6.69 -2.60 7.23
N LYS A 43 -5.55 -3.17 6.83
CA LYS A 43 -5.46 -4.05 5.65
C LYS A 43 -6.36 -5.28 5.81
N SER A 44 -6.30 -5.96 6.95
CA SER A 44 -7.17 -7.11 7.21
C SER A 44 -8.66 -6.75 7.25
N GLU A 45 -9.02 -5.50 7.53
CA GLU A 45 -10.39 -5.01 7.37
C GLU A 45 -10.76 -4.74 5.90
N GLU A 46 -9.82 -4.25 5.08
CA GLU A 46 -10.01 -4.16 3.62
C GLU A 46 -10.27 -5.53 3.00
N GLU A 47 -9.47 -6.52 3.36
CA GLU A 47 -9.53 -7.88 2.81
C GLU A 47 -10.86 -8.59 3.09
N LYS A 48 -11.61 -8.13 4.10
CA LYS A 48 -12.93 -8.66 4.44
C LYS A 48 -14.07 -8.02 3.63
N ARG A 49 -13.81 -6.94 2.91
CA ARG A 49 -14.85 -6.27 2.13
C ARG A 49 -15.26 -7.16 0.95
N PRO A 50 -16.56 -7.20 0.60
CA PRO A 50 -17.05 -8.08 -0.45
C PRO A 50 -16.49 -7.74 -1.84
N ASP A 51 -16.09 -6.48 -2.05
CA ASP A 51 -15.53 -5.95 -3.30
C ASP A 51 -13.99 -6.06 -3.37
N TYR A 52 -13.32 -6.51 -2.30
CA TYR A 52 -11.86 -6.50 -2.22
C TYR A 52 -11.18 -7.26 -3.36
N ALA A 53 -11.74 -8.41 -3.76
CA ALA A 53 -11.18 -9.21 -4.83
C ALA A 53 -11.23 -8.49 -6.19
N GLU A 54 -12.26 -7.70 -6.44
CA GLU A 54 -12.39 -6.90 -7.66
C GLU A 54 -11.41 -5.73 -7.63
N MET A 55 -11.37 -4.99 -6.51
CA MET A 55 -10.47 -3.86 -6.32
C MET A 55 -8.99 -4.28 -6.39
N SER A 56 -8.64 -5.40 -5.78
CA SER A 56 -7.29 -5.98 -5.84
C SER A 56 -6.90 -6.36 -7.27
N LYS A 57 -7.83 -6.90 -8.08
CA LYS A 57 -7.55 -7.21 -9.49
C LYS A 57 -7.35 -5.94 -10.31
N GLY A 58 -8.18 -4.92 -10.07
CA GLY A 58 -8.02 -3.60 -10.69
C GLY A 58 -6.64 -3.00 -10.39
N MET A 59 -6.21 -3.06 -9.13
CA MET A 59 -4.88 -2.61 -8.71
C MET A 59 -3.75 -3.36 -9.42
N ILE A 60 -3.83 -4.70 -9.49
CA ILE A 60 -2.84 -5.50 -10.22
C ILE A 60 -2.78 -5.06 -11.70
N GLY A 61 -3.94 -4.87 -12.34
CA GLY A 61 -4.02 -4.42 -13.73
C GLY A 61 -3.36 -3.06 -13.94
N GLN A 62 -3.66 -2.08 -13.11
CA GLN A 62 -3.02 -0.76 -13.16
C GLN A 62 -1.51 -0.87 -12.96
N CYS A 63 -1.08 -1.65 -11.98
CA CYS A 63 0.33 -1.85 -11.67
C CYS A 63 1.12 -2.52 -12.80
N MET A 64 0.52 -3.49 -13.49
CA MET A 64 1.14 -4.11 -14.66
C MET A 64 1.33 -3.09 -15.78
N ILE A 65 0.30 -2.29 -16.09
CA ILE A 65 0.37 -1.25 -17.11
C ILE A 65 1.46 -0.22 -16.77
N GLU A 66 1.48 0.28 -15.53
CA GLU A 66 2.48 1.26 -15.08
C GLU A 66 3.90 0.69 -15.12
N THR A 67 4.08 -0.55 -14.65
CA THR A 67 5.40 -1.22 -14.64
C THR A 67 5.91 -1.46 -16.06
N GLU A 68 5.04 -1.83 -16.99
CA GLU A 68 5.38 -2.00 -18.41
C GLU A 68 5.73 -0.66 -19.07
N LEU A 69 4.95 0.39 -18.82
CA LEU A 69 5.20 1.74 -19.36
C LEU A 69 6.51 2.34 -18.85
N MET A 70 6.81 2.13 -17.56
CA MET A 70 8.05 2.63 -16.94
C MET A 70 9.23 1.67 -17.06
N LEU A 71 9.02 0.48 -17.64
CA LEU A 71 9.97 -0.64 -17.68
C LEU A 71 10.59 -0.97 -16.30
N SER A 72 9.88 -0.64 -15.21
CA SER A 72 10.33 -0.77 -13.83
C SER A 72 9.19 -0.49 -12.85
N ASP A 73 9.33 -0.91 -11.59
CA ASP A 73 8.48 -0.47 -10.46
C ASP A 73 9.34 0.42 -9.53
N PRO A 74 9.39 1.75 -9.78
CA PRO A 74 10.27 2.64 -9.05
C PRO A 74 10.01 2.61 -7.54
N GLY A 75 11.00 2.11 -6.80
CA GLY A 75 10.93 2.03 -5.34
C GLY A 75 9.99 0.95 -4.80
N GLY A 76 9.38 0.12 -5.65
CA GLY A 76 8.47 -0.95 -5.23
C GLY A 76 7.04 -0.48 -4.96
N TYR A 77 6.56 0.60 -5.58
CA TYR A 77 5.22 1.15 -5.33
C TYR A 77 4.14 0.07 -5.52
N CYS A 78 4.16 -0.60 -6.67
CA CYS A 78 3.21 -1.65 -6.97
C CYS A 78 3.41 -2.88 -6.09
N TYR A 79 4.67 -3.23 -5.82
CA TYR A 79 5.00 -4.29 -4.88
C TYR A 79 4.39 -4.06 -3.48
N HIS A 80 4.39 -2.82 -2.99
CA HIS A 80 3.95 -2.46 -1.64
C HIS A 80 2.43 -2.32 -1.45
N HIS A 81 1.62 -2.53 -2.49
CA HIS A 81 0.17 -2.74 -2.35
C HIS A 81 -0.18 -4.16 -1.87
N PHE A 82 0.75 -5.09 -2.08
CA PHE A 82 0.56 -6.52 -1.82
C PHE A 82 1.56 -7.08 -0.81
N ASN A 83 2.70 -6.42 -0.64
CA ASN A 83 3.74 -6.84 0.29
C ASN A 83 4.03 -5.74 1.32
N PRO A 84 3.98 -6.07 2.62
CA PRO A 84 4.24 -5.09 3.66
C PRO A 84 5.68 -4.57 3.62
N TYR A 85 5.83 -3.36 4.11
CA TYR A 85 7.07 -2.63 4.34
C TYR A 85 7.31 -2.48 5.85
N LYS A 86 8.58 -2.58 6.25
CA LYS A 86 9.05 -2.25 7.60
C LYS A 86 9.99 -1.05 7.54
N CYS A 87 9.74 -0.06 8.41
CA CYS A 87 10.75 0.93 8.79
C CYS A 87 11.88 0.13 9.49
#